data_AF-A0A4Q9VFU9-F1
#
_entry.id   AF-A0A4Q9VFU9-F1
#
_cell.length_a   1.000
_cell.length_b   1.000
_cell.length_c   1.000
_cell.angle_alpha   90.00
_cell.angle_beta   90.00
_cell.angle_gamma   90.00
#
_symmetry.space_group_name_H-M   'P 1'
#
loop_
_entity.id
_entity.type
_entity.pdbx_description
1 polymer ?
#
loop_
_entity_poly.entity_id
_entity_poly.type
_entity_poly.pdbx_seq_one_letter_code
_entity_poly.pdbx_strand_id
1 'polypeptide(L)' 'MIQRRFRRAAALIRDLMSDEEWAFFEPFVTRRGPHSGRRPQGHRRVLDGVFWIARTGAQWRDLPEFFGKWSSV' A
#
# COMPACT_ATOMS: atom_id res chain seq x y z
N MET A 1 16.73 10.74 20.99
CA MET A 1 16.40 9.39 20.48
C MET A 1 16.00 9.45 18.99
N ILE A 2 16.90 9.90 18.11
CA ILE A 2 16.62 10.29 16.69
C ILE A 2 17.39 9.37 15.72
N GLN A 3 17.34 8.05 15.92
CA GLN A 3 18.00 7.07 15.03
C GLN A 3 17.02 6.09 14.37
N ARG A 4 15.71 6.22 14.62
CA ARG A 4 14.66 5.32 14.07
C ARG A 4 14.17 5.69 12.67
N ARG A 5 14.49 6.89 12.16
CA ARG A 5 13.83 7.45 10.97
C ARG A 5 14.42 6.94 9.64
N PHE A 6 15.72 6.66 9.58
CA PHE A 6 16.40 6.23 8.35
C PHE A 6 16.25 4.73 8.03
N ARG A 7 16.12 3.85 9.04
CA ARG A 7 15.89 2.41 8.80
C ARG A 7 14.48 2.08 8.25
N ARG A 8 13.49 2.96 8.46
CA ARG A 8 12.10 2.72 8.08
C ARG A 8 11.85 2.80 6.58
N ALA A 9 12.45 3.77 5.86
CA ALA A 9 12.22 3.91 4.42
C ALA A 9 12.75 2.72 3.62
N ALA A 10 13.93 2.19 3.97
CA ALA A 10 14.50 1.02 3.31
C ALA A 10 13.75 -0.29 3.62
N ALA A 11 13.19 -0.42 4.84
CA ALA A 11 12.34 -1.55 5.20
C ALA A 11 11.04 -1.55 4.37
N LEU A 12 10.43 -0.37 4.16
CA LEU A 12 9.23 -0.24 3.34
C LEU A 12 9.45 -0.69 1.89
N ILE A 13 10.62 -0.43 1.31
CA ILE A 13 10.95 -0.85 -0.07
C ILE A 13 11.03 -2.38 -0.19
N ARG A 14 11.59 -3.07 0.81
CA ARG A 14 11.67 -4.54 0.83
C ARG A 14 10.29 -5.20 0.99
N ASP A 15 9.34 -4.44 1.49
CA ASP A 15 8.01 -4.91 1.80
C ASP A 15 7.00 -4.66 0.67
N LEU A 16 7.37 -3.99 -0.42
CA LEU A 16 6.46 -3.79 -1.54
C LEU A 16 6.30 -5.07 -2.35
N MET A 17 5.11 -5.28 -2.91
CA MET A 17 4.90 -6.35 -3.89
C MET A 17 5.84 -6.18 -5.06
N SER A 18 6.42 -7.29 -5.50
CA SER A 18 7.05 -7.42 -6.82
C SER A 18 6.03 -7.20 -7.94
N ASP A 19 6.53 -7.02 -9.17
CA ASP A 19 5.66 -6.89 -10.35
C ASP A 19 4.88 -8.18 -10.63
N GLU A 20 5.46 -9.34 -10.32
CA GLU A 20 4.83 -10.67 -10.48
C GLU A 20 3.68 -10.85 -9.49
N GLU A 21 3.90 -10.52 -8.20
CA GLU A 21 2.84 -10.55 -7.20
C GLU A 21 1.74 -9.54 -7.53
N TRP A 22 2.11 -8.35 -8.01
CA TRP A 22 1.12 -7.37 -8.47
C TRP A 22 0.28 -7.91 -9.63
N ALA A 23 0.91 -8.55 -10.63
CA ALA A 23 0.19 -9.12 -11.77
C ALA A 23 -0.84 -10.18 -11.36
N PHE A 24 -0.60 -10.89 -10.25
CA PHE A 24 -1.58 -11.80 -9.66
C PHE A 24 -2.78 -11.04 -9.07
N PHE A 25 -2.57 -9.96 -8.31
CA PHE A 25 -3.66 -9.24 -7.63
C PHE A 25 -4.42 -8.26 -8.53
N GLU A 26 -3.73 -7.64 -9.49
CA GLU A 26 -4.24 -6.58 -10.36
C GLU A 26 -5.63 -6.88 -10.95
N PRO A 27 -5.91 -8.09 -11.50
CA PRO A 27 -7.19 -8.39 -12.12
C PRO A 27 -8.37 -8.35 -11.14
N PHE A 28 -8.13 -8.55 -9.85
CA PHE A 28 -9.17 -8.60 -8.82
C PHE A 28 -9.51 -7.23 -8.24
N VAL A 29 -8.54 -6.31 -8.26
CA VAL A 29 -8.63 -5.02 -7.56
C VAL A 29 -8.80 -3.85 -8.51
N THR A 30 -8.41 -4.02 -9.77
CA THR A 30 -8.62 -3.05 -10.82
C THR A 30 -10.00 -3.27 -11.42
N ARG A 31 -10.97 -2.47 -10.99
CA ARG A 31 -12.36 -2.57 -11.44
C ARG A 31 -12.44 -2.40 -12.97
N ARG A 32 -12.95 -3.41 -13.66
CA ARG A 32 -13.40 -3.29 -15.07
C ARG A 32 -14.91 -3.02 -15.08
N GLY A 33 -15.32 -1.76 -14.99
CA GLY A 33 -16.74 -1.38 -14.94
C GLY A 33 -17.02 -0.05 -15.63
N PRO A 34 -18.28 0.23 -16.02
CA PRO A 34 -18.65 1.39 -16.81
C PRO A 34 -18.26 2.70 -16.12
N HIS A 35 -17.69 3.62 -16.91
CA HIS A 35 -17.08 4.86 -16.47
C HIS A 35 -18.11 5.86 -15.93
N SER A 36 -18.52 5.70 -14.67
CA SER A 36 -19.14 6.80 -13.91
C SER A 36 -18.35 7.04 -12.62
N GLY A 37 -17.50 8.07 -12.64
CA GLY A 37 -16.71 8.52 -11.47
C GLY A 37 -15.22 8.69 -11.75
N ARG A 38 -14.51 9.27 -10.76
CA ARG A 38 -13.04 9.40 -10.80
C ARG A 38 -12.42 8.00 -10.69
N ARG A 39 -11.56 7.64 -11.65
CA ARG A 39 -10.82 6.37 -11.60
C ARG A 39 -10.05 6.30 -10.28
N PRO A 40 -10.24 5.26 -9.45
CA PRO A 40 -9.38 5.05 -8.31
C PRO A 40 -7.95 4.85 -8.84
N GLN A 41 -6.99 5.58 -8.28
CA GLN A 41 -5.58 5.49 -8.65
C GLN A 41 -4.82 4.83 -7.50
N GLY A 42 -3.71 4.18 -7.82
CA GLY A 42 -2.79 3.66 -6.80
C GLY A 42 -3.25 2.37 -6.10
N HIS A 43 -4.05 1.52 -6.77
CA HIS A 43 -4.48 0.23 -6.21
C HIS A 43 -3.32 -0.60 -5.64
N ARG A 44 -2.20 -0.70 -6.37
CA ARG A 44 -1.00 -1.40 -5.91
C ARG A 44 -0.48 -0.85 -4.58
N ARG A 45 -0.37 0.47 -4.49
CA ARG A 45 0.12 1.17 -3.30
C ARG A 45 -0.81 0.98 -2.09
N VAL A 46 -2.12 0.98 -2.31
CA VAL A 46 -3.12 0.67 -1.28
C VAL A 46 -2.92 -0.75 -0.75
N LEU A 47 -2.77 -1.74 -1.65
CA LEU A 47 -2.49 -3.12 -1.27
C LEU A 47 -1.16 -3.29 -0.55
N ASP A 48 -0.09 -2.61 -1.00
CA ASP A 48 1.19 -2.61 -0.30
C ASP A 48 1.03 -2.11 1.16
N GLY A 49 0.19 -1.08 1.36
CA GLY A 49 -0.15 -0.58 2.69
C GLY A 49 -0.92 -1.59 3.55
N VAL A 50 -1.92 -2.26 2.97
CA VAL A 50 -2.66 -3.34 3.63
C VAL A 50 -1.73 -4.49 4.05
N PHE A 51 -0.85 -4.93 3.15
CA PHE A 51 0.12 -5.99 3.45
C PHE A 51 1.18 -5.57 4.46
N TRP A 52 1.56 -4.30 4.48
CA TRP A 52 2.44 -3.78 5.53
C TRP A 52 1.77 -3.89 6.90
N ILE A 53 0.49 -3.52 7.03
CA ILE A 53 -0.24 -3.66 8.29
C ILE A 53 -0.41 -5.13 8.67
N ALA A 54 -0.80 -5.99 7.73
CA ALA A 54 -0.97 -7.42 7.99
C ALA A 54 0.32 -8.09 8.49
N ARG A 55 1.49 -7.71 7.97
CA ARG A 55 2.78 -8.24 8.41
C ARG A 55 3.26 -7.67 9.74
N THR A 56 3.00 -6.40 10.00
CA THR A 56 3.55 -5.70 11.18
C THR A 56 2.61 -5.70 12.38
N GLY A 57 1.31 -5.94 12.18
CA GLY A 57 0.27 -5.81 13.21
C GLY A 57 0.06 -4.37 13.68
N ALA A 58 0.59 -3.38 12.95
CA ALA A 58 0.47 -1.96 13.32
C ALA A 58 -0.99 -1.48 13.23
N GLN A 59 -1.32 -0.42 13.97
CA GLN A 59 -2.64 0.19 13.84
C GLN A 59 -2.76 0.94 12.50
N TRP A 60 -3.99 1.03 11.96
CA TRP A 60 -4.25 1.75 10.70
C TRP A 60 -3.76 3.21 10.75
N ARG A 61 -3.84 3.86 11.91
CA ARG A 61 -3.38 5.24 12.11
C ARG A 61 -1.85 5.40 12.04
N ASP A 62 -1.11 4.31 12.20
CA ASP A 62 0.35 4.29 12.09
C ASP A 62 0.82 3.97 10.66
N LEU A 63 -0.12 3.83 9.70
CA LEU A 63 0.20 3.57 8.30
C LEU A 63 1.14 4.67 7.77
N PRO A 64 2.30 4.30 7.22
CA PRO A 64 3.20 5.26 6.58
C PRO A 64 2.51 6.03 5.46
N GLU A 65 2.67 7.35 5.47
CA GLU A 65 2.06 8.27 4.47
C GLU A 65 2.47 7.94 3.03
N PHE A 66 3.59 7.22 2.84
CA PHE A 66 4.00 6.66 1.55
C PHE A 66 2.89 5.83 0.88
N PHE A 67 2.10 5.07 1.65
CA PHE A 67 1.00 4.25 1.12
C PHE A 67 -0.27 5.04 0.83
N GLY A 68 -0.32 6.31 1.23
CA GLY A 68 -1.50 7.16 1.15
C GLY A 68 -2.01 7.58 2.53
N LYS A 69 -3.10 8.36 2.54
CA LYS A 69 -3.76 8.74 3.79
C LYS A 69 -4.42 7.50 4.39
N TRP A 70 -4.14 7.20 5.65
CA TRP A 70 -4.74 6.07 6.37
C TRP A 70 -6.28 6.07 6.33
N SER A 71 -6.90 7.23 6.23
CA SER A 71 -8.37 7.38 6.13
C SER A 71 -8.93 7.08 4.74
N SER A 72 -8.08 6.72 3.79
CA SER A 72 -8.39 6.51 2.38
C SER A 72 -7.78 5.23 1.82
N VAL A 73 -7.17 4.42 2.68
CA VAL A 73 -6.69 3.04 2.43
C VAL A 73 -7.65 2.10 3.14
#